data_AF-A0A5J4Q2W6-F1
#
_entry.id   AF-A0A5J4Q2W6-F1
#
_cell.length_a   1.000
_cell.length_b   1.000
_cell.length_c   1.000
_cell.angle_alpha   90.00
_cell.angle_beta   90.00
_cell.angle_gamma   90.00
#
_symmetry.space_group_name_H-M   'P 1'
#
loop_
_entity.id
_entity.type
_entity.pdbx_description
1 polymer ?
#
loop_
_entity_poly.entity_id
_entity_poly.type
_entity_poly.pdbx_seq_one_letter_code
_entity_poly.pdbx_strand_id
1 'polypeptide(L)'
;PLTKKAHDALLGRKDLVTAISVIELGNDGLYPPNLHTNWTVDNYGPVWIPAKGTTITLTADNLPVYERCIRAYEKNTLERKSDGIYINDEKTDTYTFKMDYYWMMGDNRHNSADSRYWGFVPEDHVVGKPILVWLSLDKDRGWFNGKIRWGRLFKWAD
;
A
#
# COMPACT_ATOMS: atom_id res chain seq x y z
N PRO A 1 -3.79 -5.03 13.89
CA PRO A 1 -3.58 -6.40 14.42
C PRO A 1 -4.44 -6.68 15.66
N LEU A 2 -4.94 -7.91 15.82
CA LEU A 2 -5.66 -8.33 17.02
C LEU A 2 -4.65 -8.38 18.18
N THR A 3 -4.79 -7.48 19.15
CA THR A 3 -3.88 -7.48 20.31
C THR A 3 -4.12 -8.72 21.17
N LYS A 4 -3.10 -9.17 21.92
CA LYS A 4 -3.24 -10.32 22.84
C LYS A 4 -4.45 -10.16 23.78
N LYS A 5 -4.65 -8.96 24.33
CA LYS A 5 -5.80 -8.63 25.18
C LYS A 5 -7.14 -8.78 24.45
N ALA A 6 -7.24 -8.31 23.20
CA ALA A 6 -8.46 -8.43 22.41
C ALA A 6 -8.73 -9.89 21.99
N HIS A 7 -7.68 -10.63 21.66
CA HIS A 7 -7.74 -12.05 21.35
C HIS A 7 -8.28 -12.85 22.54
N ASP A 8 -7.71 -12.66 23.73
CA ASP A 8 -8.10 -13.39 24.94
C ASP A 8 -9.55 -13.05 25.36
N ALA A 9 -9.95 -11.79 25.21
CA ALA A 9 -11.33 -11.35 25.45
C ALA A 9 -12.34 -12.02 24.49
N LEU A 10 -11.98 -12.18 23.22
CA LEU A 10 -12.83 -12.84 22.22
C LEU A 10 -12.88 -14.36 22.44
N LEU A 11 -11.77 -15.00 22.77
CA LEU A 11 -11.74 -16.43 23.10
C LEU A 11 -12.59 -16.79 24.31
N GLY A 12 -12.75 -15.86 25.26
CA GLY A 12 -13.63 -16.02 26.42
C GLY A 12 -15.12 -16.02 26.08
N ARG A 13 -15.52 -15.50 24.91
CA ARG A 13 -16.91 -15.43 24.45
C ARG A 13 -17.27 -16.61 23.55
N LYS A 14 -17.33 -17.82 24.15
CA LYS A 14 -17.70 -19.08 23.45
C LYS A 14 -19.13 -19.07 22.87
N ASP A 15 -19.97 -18.15 23.33
CA ASP A 15 -21.31 -17.89 22.83
C ASP A 15 -21.32 -17.12 21.49
N LEU A 16 -20.24 -16.39 21.18
CA LEU A 16 -20.13 -15.57 19.96
C LEU A 16 -19.02 -16.04 19.00
N VAL A 17 -17.97 -16.66 19.52
CA VAL A 17 -16.75 -16.97 18.76
C VAL A 17 -16.55 -18.48 18.66
N THR A 18 -16.75 -19.01 17.46
CA THR A 18 -16.56 -20.44 17.17
C THR A 18 -15.08 -20.79 16.95
N ALA A 19 -14.32 -19.92 16.30
CA ALA A 19 -12.89 -20.09 16.08
C ALA A 19 -12.19 -18.75 15.83
N ILE A 20 -10.92 -18.67 16.20
CA ILE A 20 -10.00 -17.61 15.78
C ILE A 20 -8.81 -18.30 15.13
N SER A 21 -8.57 -18.04 13.85
CA SER A 21 -7.40 -18.51 13.12
C SER A 21 -6.53 -17.32 12.74
N VAL A 22 -5.25 -17.39 13.11
CA VAL A 22 -4.24 -16.47 12.59
C VAL A 22 -3.76 -17.05 11.27
N ILE A 23 -3.95 -16.30 10.19
CA ILE A 23 -3.41 -16.66 8.88
C ILE A 23 -2.03 -16.01 8.79
N GLU A 24 -0.98 -16.82 8.82
CA GLU A 24 0.36 -16.33 8.50
C GLU A 24 0.54 -16.32 6.99
N LEU A 25 0.44 -15.14 6.40
CA LEU A 25 0.83 -14.92 5.02
C LEU A 25 2.34 -14.71 4.98
N GLY A 26 3.02 -15.42 4.07
CA GLY A 26 4.44 -15.20 3.84
C GLY A 26 4.71 -13.76 3.40
N ASN A 27 5.85 -13.21 3.81
CA ASN A 27 6.32 -11.88 3.43
C ASN A 27 7.00 -11.85 2.05
N ASP A 28 6.69 -12.82 1.18
CA ASP A 28 7.33 -12.93 -0.11
C ASP A 28 6.90 -11.78 -1.03
N GLY A 29 7.85 -11.19 -1.74
CA GLY A 29 7.61 -10.08 -2.67
C GLY A 29 7.20 -8.74 -2.04
N LEU A 30 7.45 -8.50 -0.74
CA LEU A 30 7.21 -7.18 -0.15
C LEU A 30 8.10 -6.10 -0.79
N TYR A 31 7.49 -4.94 -1.01
CA TYR A 31 8.20 -3.73 -1.40
C TYR A 31 9.03 -3.18 -0.22
N PRO A 32 10.15 -2.48 -0.50
CA PRO A 32 10.92 -2.59 -1.72
C PRO A 32 11.73 -3.90 -1.74
N PRO A 33 11.86 -4.56 -2.91
CA PRO A 33 12.43 -5.92 -3.00
C PRO A 33 13.91 -6.01 -2.62
N ASN A 34 14.62 -4.88 -2.65
CA ASN A 34 16.06 -4.80 -2.39
C ASN A 34 16.39 -4.25 -0.99
N LEU A 35 15.41 -4.18 -0.07
CA LEU A 35 15.62 -3.74 1.30
C LEU A 35 15.29 -4.86 2.27
N HIS A 36 16.26 -5.21 3.11
CA HIS A 36 16.05 -6.18 4.18
C HIS A 36 15.49 -5.46 5.40
N THR A 37 14.21 -5.70 5.69
CA THR A 37 13.51 -5.15 6.85
C THR A 37 12.84 -6.26 7.65
N ASN A 38 12.38 -5.93 8.85
CA ASN A 38 11.46 -6.79 9.60
C ASN A 38 9.99 -6.47 9.28
N TRP A 39 9.71 -5.84 8.13
CA TRP A 39 8.36 -5.49 7.73
C TRP A 39 7.58 -6.74 7.35
N THR A 40 6.30 -6.72 7.70
CA THR A 40 5.36 -7.78 7.32
C THR A 40 4.15 -7.19 6.63
N VAL A 41 3.36 -8.04 5.98
CA VAL A 41 2.07 -7.65 5.36
C VAL A 41 1.15 -6.95 6.38
N ASP A 42 1.22 -7.35 7.66
CA ASP A 42 0.41 -6.82 8.75
C ASP A 42 1.08 -5.65 9.51
N ASN A 43 2.42 -5.54 9.45
CA ASN A 43 3.20 -4.52 10.13
C ASN A 43 4.28 -3.97 9.18
N TYR A 44 3.86 -3.04 8.33
CA TYR A 44 4.67 -2.50 7.26
C TYR A 44 5.17 -1.09 7.58
N GLY A 45 6.43 -0.78 7.23
CA GLY A 45 7.00 0.55 7.40
C GLY A 45 7.70 0.78 8.74
N PRO A 46 8.15 2.02 9.02
CA PRO A 46 7.63 3.28 8.49
C PRO A 46 8.08 3.61 7.07
N VAL A 47 7.19 4.24 6.30
CA VAL A 47 7.48 4.79 4.96
C VAL A 47 6.97 6.22 4.90
N TRP A 48 7.80 7.13 4.41
CA TRP A 48 7.40 8.51 4.14
C TRP A 48 6.96 8.63 2.67
N ILE A 49 5.84 9.33 2.44
CA ILE A 49 5.23 9.44 1.11
C ILE A 49 5.72 10.74 0.46
N PRO A 50 6.38 10.67 -0.71
CA PRO A 50 6.89 11.86 -1.36
C PRO A 50 5.80 12.78 -1.89
N ALA A 51 6.01 14.09 -1.72
CA ALA A 51 5.22 15.13 -2.35
C ALA A 51 6.08 15.91 -3.35
N LYS A 52 5.44 16.48 -4.36
CA LYS A 52 6.13 17.25 -5.40
C LYS A 52 6.91 18.43 -4.80
N GLY A 53 8.15 18.61 -5.25
CA GLY A 53 9.05 19.68 -4.81
C GLY A 53 9.72 19.43 -3.46
N THR A 54 9.43 18.31 -2.79
CA THR A 54 10.14 17.94 -1.56
C THR A 54 11.49 17.32 -1.86
N THR A 55 12.47 17.61 -1.01
CA THR A 55 13.83 17.08 -1.11
C THR A 55 14.11 16.13 0.05
N ILE A 56 14.72 14.99 -0.26
CA ILE A 56 15.22 14.05 0.74
C ILE A 56 16.72 13.85 0.57
N THR A 57 17.40 13.49 1.65
CA THR A 57 18.75 12.92 1.60
C THR A 57 18.64 11.42 1.31
N LEU A 58 19.32 10.97 0.27
CA LEU A 58 19.42 9.58 -0.14
C LEU A 58 20.52 8.87 0.67
N THR A 59 20.14 7.76 1.27
CA THR A 59 21.03 6.87 2.02
C THR A 59 20.92 5.45 1.47
N ALA A 60 21.88 4.59 1.81
CA ALA A 60 21.81 3.18 1.41
C ALA A 60 20.53 2.48 1.90
N ASP A 61 19.98 2.93 3.04
CA ASP A 61 18.80 2.33 3.68
C ASP A 61 17.48 2.79 3.06
N ASN A 62 17.40 4.04 2.61
CA ASN A 62 16.15 4.58 2.05
C ASN A 62 16.10 4.53 0.52
N LEU A 63 17.24 4.40 -0.16
CA LEU A 63 17.31 4.42 -1.61
C LEU A 63 16.45 3.33 -2.26
N PRO A 64 16.43 2.07 -1.76
CA PRO A 64 15.53 1.05 -2.32
C PRO A 64 14.05 1.45 -2.28
N VAL A 65 13.64 2.24 -1.28
CA VAL A 65 12.25 2.70 -1.12
C VAL A 65 11.87 3.72 -2.20
N TYR A 66 12.82 4.54 -2.68
CA TYR A 66 12.54 5.63 -3.62
C TYR A 66 13.11 5.41 -5.03
N GLU A 67 13.90 4.35 -5.23
CA GLU A 67 14.53 3.99 -6.50
C GLU A 67 13.50 3.94 -7.65
N ARG A 68 12.33 3.32 -7.42
CA ARG A 68 11.29 3.21 -8.44
C ARG A 68 10.74 4.58 -8.85
N CYS A 69 10.56 5.49 -7.89
CA CYS A 69 10.14 6.86 -8.15
C CYS A 69 11.14 7.59 -9.06
N ILE A 70 12.42 7.52 -8.71
CA ILE A 70 13.50 8.20 -9.42
C ILE A 70 13.68 7.64 -10.84
N ARG A 71 13.73 6.30 -10.97
CA ARG A 71 14.04 5.62 -12.23
C ARG A 71 12.83 5.41 -13.12
N ALA A 72 11.81 4.73 -12.60
CA ALA A 72 10.71 4.22 -13.41
C ALA A 72 9.69 5.31 -13.73
N TYR A 73 9.39 6.18 -12.76
CA TYR A 73 8.35 7.20 -12.89
C TYR A 73 8.93 8.53 -13.38
N GLU A 74 9.99 9.04 -12.75
CA GLU A 74 10.61 10.34 -13.11
C GLU A 74 11.72 10.25 -14.16
N LYS A 75 11.98 9.05 -14.69
CA LYS A 75 12.84 8.77 -15.86
C LYS A 75 14.30 9.23 -15.71
N ASN A 76 14.85 9.23 -14.50
CA ASN A 76 16.27 9.52 -14.29
C ASN A 76 17.10 8.23 -14.34
N THR A 77 18.38 8.36 -14.70
CA THR A 77 19.35 7.30 -14.40
C THR A 77 19.72 7.36 -12.92
N LEU A 78 19.91 6.20 -12.29
CA LEU A 78 20.33 6.09 -10.89
C LEU A 78 21.35 4.97 -10.80
N GLU A 79 22.55 5.31 -10.34
CA GLU A 79 23.67 4.38 -10.20
C GLU A 79 24.26 4.49 -8.79
N ARG A 80 24.57 3.33 -8.20
CA ARG A 80 25.37 3.26 -6.96
C ARG A 80 26.78 2.85 -7.32
N LYS A 81 27.74 3.72 -7.07
CA LYS A 81 29.18 3.45 -7.22
C LYS A 81 29.81 3.33 -5.84
N SER A 82 31.07 2.88 -5.78
CA SER A 82 31.79 2.70 -4.52
C SER A 82 31.96 3.99 -3.72
N ASP A 83 31.95 5.13 -4.40
CA ASP A 83 32.21 6.44 -3.82
C ASP A 83 30.93 7.29 -3.62
N GLY A 84 29.76 6.82 -4.02
CA GLY A 84 28.50 7.53 -3.82
C GLY A 84 27.34 7.12 -4.74
N ILE A 85 26.24 7.87 -4.63
CA ILE A 85 25.06 7.76 -5.49
C ILE A 85 25.17 8.77 -6.62
N TYR A 86 24.78 8.36 -7.82
CA TYR A 86 24.79 9.17 -9.03
C TYR A 86 23.40 9.20 -9.63
N ILE A 87 22.92 10.39 -9.96
CA ILE A 87 21.64 10.59 -10.66
C ILE A 87 21.93 11.42 -11.90
N ASN A 88 21.59 10.90 -13.09
CA ASN A 88 21.91 11.55 -14.37
C ASN A 88 23.41 11.90 -14.49
N ASP A 89 24.27 10.95 -14.12
CA ASP A 89 25.74 11.07 -14.11
C ASP A 89 26.33 12.08 -13.12
N GLU A 90 25.51 12.78 -12.35
CA GLU A 90 25.94 13.70 -11.31
C GLU A 90 25.94 13.02 -9.94
N LYS A 91 27.07 13.15 -9.22
CA LYS A 91 27.19 12.65 -7.86
C LYS A 91 26.34 13.49 -6.92
N THR A 92 25.40 12.85 -6.22
CA THR A 92 24.50 13.53 -5.29
C THR A 92 24.10 12.60 -4.14
N ASP A 93 23.81 13.19 -2.99
CA ASP A 93 23.18 12.55 -1.84
C ASP A 93 21.76 13.09 -1.60
N THR A 94 21.20 13.88 -2.52
CA THR A 94 19.85 14.42 -2.41
C THR A 94 19.03 14.21 -3.67
N TYR A 95 17.72 14.18 -3.51
CA TYR A 95 16.78 14.12 -4.62
C TYR A 95 15.54 14.95 -4.33
N THR A 96 15.10 15.73 -5.34
CA THR A 96 13.85 16.49 -5.31
C THR A 96 12.81 15.81 -6.20
N PHE A 97 11.69 15.43 -5.62
CA PHE A 97 10.61 14.73 -6.35
C PHE A 97 9.87 15.69 -7.29
N LYS A 98 9.63 15.24 -8.52
CA LYS A 98 8.93 16.02 -9.57
C LYS A 98 7.42 15.79 -9.58
N MET A 99 6.92 14.79 -8.84
CA MET A 99 5.52 14.37 -8.81
C MET A 99 5.04 14.14 -7.37
N ASP A 100 3.72 14.22 -7.19
CA ASP A 100 3.06 13.72 -6.00
C ASP A 100 2.90 12.19 -6.08
N TYR A 101 3.07 11.52 -4.93
CA TYR A 101 2.97 10.08 -4.81
C TYR A 101 1.93 9.65 -3.80
N TYR A 102 1.38 8.46 -4.03
CA TYR A 102 0.31 7.88 -3.23
C TYR A 102 0.69 6.49 -2.76
N TRP A 103 0.27 6.18 -1.53
CA TRP A 103 0.32 4.84 -0.96
C TRP A 103 -1.09 4.27 -0.92
N MET A 104 -1.36 3.26 -1.75
CA MET A 104 -2.68 2.65 -1.87
C MET A 104 -2.72 1.34 -1.10
N MET A 105 -3.81 1.10 -0.38
CA MET A 105 -4.04 -0.16 0.33
C MET A 105 -5.43 -0.69 -0.01
N GLY A 106 -5.49 -1.99 -0.30
CA GLY A 106 -6.75 -2.69 -0.48
C GLY A 106 -7.48 -2.87 0.84
N ASP A 107 -8.81 -2.84 0.79
CA ASP A 107 -9.68 -3.14 1.91
C ASP A 107 -9.54 -4.60 2.37
N ASN A 108 -9.48 -5.53 1.40
CA ASN A 108 -9.15 -6.93 1.62
C ASN A 108 -7.63 -7.14 1.66
N ARG A 109 -7.00 -6.64 2.73
CA ARG A 109 -5.53 -6.57 2.88
C ARG A 109 -4.80 -7.88 2.62
N HIS A 110 -5.37 -9.01 2.99
CA HIS A 110 -4.75 -10.34 2.86
C HIS A 110 -4.81 -10.90 1.44
N ASN A 111 -5.66 -10.34 0.58
CA ASN A 111 -5.85 -10.77 -0.80
C ASN A 111 -5.71 -9.59 -1.79
N SER A 112 -4.89 -8.62 -1.43
CA SER A 112 -4.69 -7.40 -2.19
C SER A 112 -3.21 -7.22 -2.51
N ALA A 113 -2.88 -7.28 -3.80
CA ALA A 113 -1.62 -6.78 -4.31
C ALA A 113 -1.71 -5.24 -4.40
N ASP A 114 -1.40 -4.57 -3.30
CA ASP A 114 -1.40 -3.11 -3.19
C ASP A 114 0.01 -2.53 -2.99
N SER A 115 0.16 -1.27 -2.57
CA SER A 115 1.46 -0.60 -2.48
C SER A 115 2.47 -1.33 -1.61
N ARG A 116 2.04 -2.23 -0.70
CA ARG A 116 2.94 -3.12 0.05
C ARG A 116 3.75 -4.06 -0.84
N TYR A 117 3.33 -4.30 -2.08
CA TYR A 117 3.98 -5.18 -3.05
C TYR A 117 4.57 -4.41 -4.25
N TRP A 118 3.88 -3.40 -4.76
CA TRP A 118 4.33 -2.67 -5.95
C TRP A 118 4.78 -1.22 -5.72
N GLY A 119 4.74 -0.74 -4.46
CA GLY A 119 5.26 0.56 -4.06
C GLY A 119 4.32 1.73 -4.34
N PHE A 120 4.90 2.91 -4.56
CA PHE A 120 4.13 4.14 -4.76
C PHE A 120 3.44 4.21 -6.13
N VAL A 121 2.28 4.91 -6.16
CA VAL A 121 1.63 5.38 -7.40
C VAL A 121 1.98 6.85 -7.61
N PRO A 122 2.54 7.26 -8.74
CA PRO A 122 2.67 8.68 -9.10
C PRO A 122 1.31 9.28 -9.51
N GLU A 123 1.14 10.59 -9.33
CA GLU A 123 -0.09 11.31 -9.66
C GLU A 123 -0.62 11.12 -11.09
N ASP A 124 0.28 10.95 -12.07
CA ASP A 124 -0.07 10.75 -13.48
C ASP A 124 -0.69 9.37 -13.77
N HIS A 125 -0.59 8.42 -12.83
CA HIS A 125 -1.24 7.11 -12.92
C HIS A 125 -2.62 7.08 -12.23
N VAL A 126 -3.06 8.21 -11.65
CA VAL A 126 -4.37 8.35 -11.01
C VAL A 126 -5.34 9.03 -11.98
N VAL A 127 -6.15 8.23 -12.67
CA VAL A 127 -7.05 8.73 -13.74
C VAL A 127 -8.32 9.39 -13.17
N GLY A 128 -8.73 9.11 -11.93
CA GLY A 128 -9.90 9.76 -11.33
C GLY A 128 -10.35 9.19 -10.00
N LYS A 129 -11.41 9.79 -9.44
CA LYS A 129 -12.07 9.36 -8.20
C LYS A 129 -13.24 8.42 -8.53
N PRO A 130 -13.51 7.37 -7.73
CA PRO A 130 -14.72 6.59 -7.90
C PRO A 130 -15.93 7.48 -7.58
N ILE A 131 -16.75 7.79 -8.59
CA ILE A 131 -17.88 8.72 -8.45
C ILE A 131 -19.23 8.02 -8.25
N LEU A 132 -19.34 6.72 -8.53
CA LEU A 132 -20.62 6.04 -8.62
C LEU A 132 -20.57 4.60 -8.10
N VAL A 133 -21.46 4.27 -7.17
CA VAL A 133 -21.71 2.86 -6.79
C VAL A 133 -22.70 2.28 -7.80
N TRP A 134 -22.17 1.64 -8.84
CA TRP A 134 -22.98 1.05 -9.92
C TRP A 134 -23.61 -0.30 -9.52
N LEU A 135 -23.02 -1.01 -8.56
CA LEU A 135 -23.50 -2.30 -8.08
C LEU A 135 -23.30 -2.42 -6.57
N SER A 136 -24.37 -2.73 -5.84
CA SER A 136 -24.32 -3.00 -4.41
C SER A 136 -25.19 -4.22 -4.09
N LEU A 137 -24.54 -5.28 -3.61
CA LEU A 137 -25.18 -6.55 -3.29
C LEU A 137 -25.18 -6.81 -1.79
N ASP A 138 -26.25 -7.42 -1.31
CA ASP A 138 -26.38 -7.96 0.03
C ASP A 138 -25.97 -9.44 0.01
N LYS A 139 -24.92 -9.79 0.75
CA LYS A 139 -24.38 -11.16 0.76
C LYS A 139 -25.33 -12.13 1.46
N ASP A 140 -26.19 -11.63 2.34
CA ASP A 140 -27.06 -12.44 3.19
C ASP A 140 -28.47 -12.64 2.60
N ARG A 141 -28.71 -12.11 1.39
CA ARG A 141 -30.02 -12.16 0.72
C ARG A 141 -29.95 -12.89 -0.62
N GLY A 142 -30.95 -13.73 -0.86
CA GLY A 142 -31.12 -14.44 -2.13
C GLY A 142 -31.52 -13.50 -3.28
N TRP A 143 -31.23 -13.88 -4.52
CA TRP A 143 -31.51 -13.08 -5.73
C TRP A 143 -32.97 -12.61 -5.82
N PHE A 144 -33.91 -13.43 -5.35
CA PHE A 144 -35.34 -13.13 -5.33
C PHE A 144 -35.83 -12.51 -4.01
N ASN A 145 -34.94 -12.29 -3.03
CA ASN A 145 -35.27 -11.76 -1.71
C ASN A 145 -34.39 -10.56 -1.34
N GLY A 146 -34.23 -9.60 -2.25
CA GLY A 146 -33.58 -8.32 -1.95
C GLY A 146 -32.05 -8.34 -1.94
N LYS A 147 -31.42 -9.19 -2.78
CA LYS A 147 -29.96 -9.19 -2.97
C LYS A 147 -29.40 -7.87 -3.50
N ILE A 148 -30.17 -7.14 -4.29
CA ILE A 148 -29.76 -5.84 -4.83
C ILE A 148 -30.13 -4.74 -3.84
N ARG A 149 -29.14 -3.98 -3.37
CA ARG A 149 -29.33 -2.84 -2.44
C ARG A 149 -29.65 -1.58 -3.24
N TRP A 150 -30.88 -1.48 -3.73
CA TRP A 150 -31.35 -0.37 -4.57
C TRP A 150 -31.09 1.04 -3.98
N GLY A 151 -31.18 1.21 -2.66
CA GLY A 151 -30.88 2.48 -1.99
C GLY A 151 -29.40 2.89 -1.93
N ARG A 152 -28.50 2.06 -2.46
CA ARG A 152 -27.05 2.35 -2.61
C ARG A 152 -26.60 2.38 -4.07
N LEU A 153 -27.45 1.94 -5.00
CA LEU A 153 -27.19 2.05 -6.42
C LEU A 153 -27.32 3.50 -6.87
N PHE A 154 -26.44 3.93 -7.77
CA PHE A 154 -26.43 5.27 -8.35
C PHE A 154 -26.30 6.42 -7.35
N LYS A 155 -25.83 6.11 -6.14
CA LYS A 155 -25.42 7.15 -5.21
C LYS A 155 -24.03 7.63 -5.58
N TRP A 156 -23.88 8.94 -5.54
CA TRP A 156 -22.59 9.61 -5.60
C TRP A 156 -21.75 9.14 -4.42
N ALA A 157 -20.49 8.82 -4.70
CA ALA A 157 -19.50 8.52 -3.68
C ALA A 157 -18.85 9.82 -3.21
N ASP A 158 -19.66 10.73 -2.68
CA ASP A 158 -19.24 11.93 -1.94
C ASP A 158 -19.80 11.87 -0.52
#